data_AF-A0A9E1TUF0-F1
#
_entry.id   AF-A0A9E1TUF0-F1
#
_cell.length_a   1.000
_cell.length_b   1.000
_cell.length_c   1.000
_cell.angle_alpha   90.00
_cell.angle_beta   90.00
_cell.angle_gamma   90.00
#
_symmetry.space_group_name_H-M   'P 1'
#
loop_
_entity.id
_entity.type
_entity.pdbx_description
1 polymer ?
#
loop_
_entity_poly.entity_id
_entity_poly.type
_entity_poly.pdbx_seq_one_letter_code
_entity_poly.pdbx_strand_id
1 'polypeptide(L)'
;MSDRITGLIVAVLALAFFAGASQLESPFFADPVGPKTFPYIIAAIAFISGVTMVVLPDPEPQWPGLVMLGRILIAVVVLVFYAYALKPLGFLLPTALAAGALSYQIVPNRTAATLIGISLSGGLFIIFKFALGLGLFALPRWLWS
;
A
#
# COMPACT_ATOMS: atom_id res chain seq x y z
N MET A 1 0.28 13.25 -21.98
CA MET A 1 1.46 12.54 -22.54
C MET A 1 2.07 11.59 -21.52
N SER A 2 2.06 11.95 -20.23
CA SER A 2 2.52 11.10 -19.13
C SER A 2 1.94 9.67 -19.17
N ASP A 3 0.64 9.54 -19.43
CA ASP A 3 -0.04 8.23 -19.43
C ASP A 3 0.41 7.28 -20.52
N ARG A 4 0.68 7.80 -21.73
CA ARG A 4 1.16 6.98 -22.84
C ARG A 4 2.56 6.46 -22.58
N ILE A 5 3.43 7.29 -22.01
CA ILE A 5 4.80 6.89 -21.63
C ILE A 5 4.74 5.83 -20.52
N THR A 6 3.94 6.10 -19.48
CA THR A 6 3.76 5.17 -18.36
C THR A 6 3.15 3.84 -18.82
N GLY A 7 2.10 3.90 -19.64
CA GLY A 7 1.44 2.73 -20.21
C GLY A 7 2.39 1.91 -21.08
N LEU A 8 3.22 2.55 -21.91
CA LEU A 8 4.24 1.87 -22.71
C LEU A 8 5.26 1.17 -21.82
N ILE A 9 5.77 1.86 -20.79
CA ILE A 9 6.72 1.29 -19.82
C ILE A 9 6.09 0.08 -19.13
N VAL A 10 4.87 0.20 -18.64
CA VAL A 10 4.13 -0.89 -17.98
C VAL A 10 3.93 -2.06 -18.92
N ALA A 11 3.52 -1.83 -20.17
CA ALA A 11 3.33 -2.88 -21.16
C ALA A 11 4.64 -3.62 -21.48
N VAL A 12 5.75 -2.89 -21.67
CA VAL A 12 7.07 -3.50 -21.92
C VAL A 12 7.55 -4.29 -20.71
N LEU A 13 7.41 -3.75 -19.51
CA LEU A 13 7.78 -4.45 -18.27
C LEU A 13 6.92 -5.70 -18.04
N ALA A 14 5.63 -5.66 -18.37
CA ALA A 14 4.75 -6.82 -18.29
C ALA A 14 5.20 -7.94 -19.23
N LEU A 15 5.60 -7.61 -20.46
CA LEU A 15 6.16 -8.59 -21.40
C LEU A 15 7.49 -9.16 -20.91
N ALA A 16 8.38 -8.31 -20.38
CA ALA A 16 9.64 -8.75 -19.79
C ALA A 16 9.41 -9.68 -18.58
N PHE A 17 8.42 -9.36 -17.74
CA PHE A 17 8.02 -10.18 -16.60
C PHE A 17 7.44 -11.54 -17.05
N PHE A 18 6.59 -11.55 -18.08
CA PHE A 18 6.08 -12.78 -18.69
C PHE A 18 7.20 -13.67 -19.23
N ALA A 19 8.16 -13.08 -19.96
CA ALA A 19 9.32 -13.78 -20.49
C ALA A 19 10.26 -14.29 -19.39
N GLY A 20 10.36 -13.60 -18.26
CA GLY A 20 11.05 -14.10 -17.07
C GLY A 20 10.32 -15.30 -16.45
N ALA A 21 9.00 -15.20 -16.30
CA ALA A 21 8.18 -16.27 -15.73
C ALA A 21 8.18 -17.56 -16.57
N SER A 22 8.31 -17.45 -17.90
CA SER A 22 8.32 -18.61 -18.78
C SER A 22 9.54 -19.51 -18.59
N GLN A 23 10.64 -18.94 -18.13
CA GLN A 23 11.91 -19.62 -17.83
C GLN A 23 11.92 -20.35 -16.49
N LEU A 24 10.90 -20.18 -15.64
CA LEU A 24 10.81 -20.91 -14.37
C LEU A 24 10.79 -22.43 -14.63
N GLU A 25 11.49 -23.22 -13.83
CA GLU A 25 11.39 -24.68 -13.93
C GLU A 25 10.12 -25.16 -13.21
N SER A 26 9.46 -26.17 -13.76
CA SER A 26 8.32 -26.82 -13.10
C SER A 26 8.84 -28.02 -12.29
N PRO A 27 8.67 -28.05 -10.96
CA PRO A 27 9.05 -29.20 -10.15
C PRO A 27 8.33 -30.48 -10.61
N PHE A 28 8.96 -31.64 -10.46
CA PHE A 28 8.36 -32.95 -10.78
C PHE A 28 7.08 -33.22 -9.98
N PHE A 29 6.94 -32.62 -8.79
CA PHE A 29 5.74 -32.61 -7.95
C PHE A 29 5.06 -31.23 -7.95
N ALA A 30 4.91 -30.58 -9.10
CA ALA A 30 4.18 -29.33 -9.18
C ALA A 30 2.67 -29.55 -9.04
N ASP A 31 2.01 -28.66 -8.30
CA ASP A 31 0.55 -28.55 -8.30
C ASP A 31 0.01 -28.36 -9.74
N PRO A 32 -1.26 -28.74 -10.02
CA PRO A 32 -1.83 -28.68 -11.37
C PRO A 32 -1.72 -27.32 -12.07
N VAL A 33 -1.70 -26.24 -11.28
CA VAL A 33 -1.58 -24.86 -11.77
C VAL A 33 -0.13 -24.40 -11.94
N GLY A 34 0.84 -25.06 -11.30
CA GLY A 34 2.27 -24.75 -11.40
C GLY A 34 2.68 -23.34 -10.92
N PRO A 35 3.98 -23.08 -10.73
CA PRO A 35 4.48 -21.80 -10.24
C PRO A 35 4.35 -20.65 -11.26
N LYS A 36 4.11 -20.95 -12.54
CA LYS A 36 4.08 -19.97 -13.64
C LYS A 36 2.74 -19.26 -13.81
N THR A 37 1.64 -19.91 -13.42
CA THR A 37 0.28 -19.40 -13.68
C THR A 37 0.04 -18.08 -13.00
N PHE A 38 0.47 -17.92 -11.75
CA PHE A 38 0.32 -16.67 -11.03
C PHE A 38 1.09 -15.51 -11.71
N PRO A 39 2.40 -15.61 -11.98
CA PRO A 39 3.13 -14.60 -12.75
C PRO A 39 2.51 -14.27 -14.11
N TYR A 40 2.00 -15.27 -14.85
CA TYR A 40 1.36 -15.05 -16.14
C TYR A 40 0.08 -14.22 -16.03
N ILE A 41 -0.76 -14.49 -15.03
CA ILE A 41 -1.98 -13.72 -14.79
C ILE A 41 -1.62 -12.26 -14.48
N ILE A 42 -0.64 -12.04 -13.60
CA ILE A 42 -0.18 -10.69 -13.24
C ILE A 42 0.37 -9.96 -14.48
N ALA A 43 1.19 -10.64 -15.29
CA ALA A 43 1.73 -10.07 -16.52
C ALA A 43 0.63 -9.71 -17.52
N ALA A 44 -0.36 -10.58 -17.70
CA ALA A 44 -1.47 -10.33 -18.63
C ALA A 44 -2.32 -9.11 -18.20
N ILE A 45 -2.67 -9.03 -16.92
CA ILE A 45 -3.43 -7.89 -16.38
C ILE A 45 -2.61 -6.59 -16.53
N ALA A 46 -1.34 -6.61 -16.14
CA ALA A 46 -0.46 -5.45 -16.25
C ALA A 46 -0.29 -4.99 -17.70
N PHE A 47 -0.14 -5.93 -18.65
CA PHE A 47 -0.06 -5.62 -20.07
C PHE A 47 -1.33 -4.96 -20.59
N ILE A 48 -2.50 -5.52 -20.27
CA ILE A 48 -3.79 -4.93 -20.64
C ILE A 48 -3.91 -3.52 -20.06
N SER A 49 -3.62 -3.32 -18.77
CA SER A 49 -3.63 -2.00 -18.14
C SER A 49 -2.68 -1.01 -18.84
N GLY A 50 -1.44 -1.41 -19.13
CA GLY A 50 -0.48 -0.58 -19.85
C GLY A 50 -0.97 -0.18 -21.24
N VAL A 51 -1.49 -1.15 -22.01
CA VAL A 51 -2.08 -0.89 -23.34
C VAL A 51 -3.27 0.05 -23.25
N THR A 52 -4.15 -0.12 -22.24
CA THR A 52 -5.30 0.78 -22.07
C THR A 52 -4.86 2.23 -21.82
N MET A 53 -3.82 2.48 -21.03
CA MET A 53 -3.28 3.84 -20.82
C MET A 53 -2.70 4.45 -22.11
N VAL A 54 -2.18 3.62 -23.02
CA VAL A 54 -1.64 4.07 -24.31
C VAL A 54 -2.77 4.41 -25.30
N VAL A 55 -3.77 3.54 -25.39
CA VAL A 55 -4.88 3.66 -26.35
C VAL A 55 -5.90 4.70 -25.88
N LEU A 56 -6.19 4.72 -24.58
CA LEU A 56 -7.20 5.55 -23.93
C LEU A 56 -6.56 6.37 -22.79
N PRO A 57 -5.74 7.39 -23.12
CA PRO A 57 -5.09 8.22 -22.11
C PRO A 57 -6.10 9.11 -21.40
N ASP A 58 -5.87 9.34 -20.10
CA ASP A 58 -6.66 10.27 -19.31
C ASP A 58 -6.21 11.73 -19.56
N PRO A 59 -6.98 12.73 -19.08
CA PRO A 59 -6.56 14.12 -19.09
C PRO A 59 -5.20 14.31 -18.39
N GLU A 60 -4.40 15.27 -18.87
CA GLU A 60 -3.04 15.46 -18.35
C GLU A 60 -3.04 15.63 -16.83
N PRO A 61 -2.20 14.87 -16.09
CA PRO A 61 -2.18 14.93 -14.65
C PRO A 61 -1.74 16.32 -14.17
N GLN A 62 -2.48 16.83 -13.20
CA GLN A 62 -2.09 18.03 -12.47
C GLN A 62 -1.01 17.64 -11.46
N TRP A 63 0.24 17.94 -11.81
CA TRP A 63 1.36 17.67 -10.92
C TRP A 63 1.22 18.48 -9.62
N PRO A 64 1.47 17.84 -8.45
CA PRO A 64 1.34 18.52 -7.18
C PRO A 64 2.33 19.70 -7.11
N GLY A 65 1.83 20.87 -6.73
CA GLY A 65 2.70 22.00 -6.40
C GLY A 65 3.59 21.69 -5.19
N LEU A 66 4.63 22.51 -4.98
CA LEU A 66 5.62 22.33 -3.90
C LEU A 66 4.98 22.16 -2.50
N VAL A 67 3.86 22.82 -2.24
CA VAL A 67 3.10 22.69 -0.98
C VAL A 67 2.55 21.27 -0.80
N MET A 68 2.00 20.68 -1.86
CA MET A 68 1.46 19.32 -1.82
C MET A 68 2.57 18.28 -1.73
N LEU A 69 3.72 18.52 -2.38
CA LEU A 69 4.93 17.71 -2.17
C LEU A 69 5.38 17.74 -0.70
N GLY A 70 5.33 18.91 -0.04
CA GLY A 70 5.60 19.03 1.39
C GLY A 70 4.64 18.19 2.26
N ARG A 71 3.34 18.17 1.92
CA ARG A 71 2.35 17.30 2.60
C ARG A 71 2.69 15.82 2.40
N ILE A 72 3.00 15.40 1.17
CA ILE A 72 3.40 14.01 0.90
C ILE A 72 4.64 13.64 1.73
N LEU A 73 5.65 14.52 1.82
CA LEU A 73 6.83 14.28 2.64
C LEU A 73 6.49 14.15 4.13
N ILE A 74 5.59 14.98 4.65
CA ILE A 74 5.08 14.85 6.03
C ILE A 74 4.37 13.50 6.23
N ALA A 75 3.51 13.09 5.30
CA ALA A 75 2.85 11.79 5.35
C ALA A 75 3.85 10.62 5.39
N VAL A 76 4.90 10.67 4.57
CA VAL A 76 5.98 9.68 4.59
C VAL A 76 6.68 9.65 5.95
N VAL A 77 7.05 10.81 6.49
CA VAL A 77 7.69 10.91 7.81
C VAL A 77 6.79 10.35 8.91
N VAL A 78 5.49 10.65 8.89
CA VAL A 78 4.50 10.09 9.83
C VAL A 78 4.46 8.55 9.75
N LEU A 79 4.45 7.98 8.54
CA LEU A 79 4.45 6.53 8.34
C LEU A 79 5.74 5.87 8.80
N VAL A 80 6.89 6.53 8.62
CA VAL A 80 8.19 6.06 9.13
C VAL A 80 8.17 6.05 10.67
N PHE A 81 7.73 7.14 11.30
CA PHE A 81 7.58 7.20 12.75
C PHE A 81 6.62 6.13 13.27
N TYR A 82 5.49 5.92 12.60
CA TYR A 82 4.55 4.85 12.90
C TYR A 82 5.22 3.48 12.91
N ALA A 83 5.98 3.14 11.87
CA ALA A 83 6.67 1.86 11.76
C ALA A 83 7.65 1.62 12.93
N TYR A 84 8.44 2.63 13.30
CA TYR A 84 9.36 2.52 14.44
C TYR A 84 8.64 2.52 15.79
N ALA A 85 7.52 3.21 15.91
CA ALA A 85 6.72 3.32 17.12
C ALA A 85 5.94 2.04 17.47
N LEU A 86 5.60 1.21 16.47
CA LEU A 86 4.84 -0.04 16.69
C LEU A 86 5.50 -0.99 17.70
N LYS A 87 6.83 -1.16 17.61
CA LYS A 87 7.57 -2.08 18.49
C LYS A 87 7.56 -1.64 19.97
N PRO A 88 7.90 -0.38 20.31
CA PRO A 88 7.89 0.08 21.70
C PRO A 88 6.48 0.40 22.23
N LEU A 89 5.61 1.03 21.44
CA LEU A 89 4.33 1.59 21.90
C LEU A 89 3.11 0.67 21.71
N GLY A 90 3.28 -0.46 21.01
CA GLY A 90 2.16 -1.31 20.61
C GLY A 90 1.40 -0.73 19.42
N PHE A 91 0.22 -1.28 19.13
CA PHE A 91 -0.53 -0.96 17.92
C PHE A 91 -1.44 0.27 18.06
N LEU A 92 -2.11 0.44 19.21
CA LEU A 92 -3.23 1.40 19.29
C LEU A 92 -2.78 2.86 19.19
N LEU A 93 -1.76 3.25 19.98
CA LEU A 93 -1.30 4.65 20.01
C LEU A 93 -0.66 5.07 18.68
N PRO A 94 0.32 4.34 18.11
CA PRO A 94 0.92 4.74 16.84
C PRO A 94 -0.11 4.79 15.71
N THR A 95 -1.03 3.82 15.64
CA THR A 95 -2.06 3.78 14.59
C THR A 95 -3.01 4.97 14.71
N ALA A 96 -3.43 5.32 15.93
CA ALA A 96 -4.34 6.45 16.14
C ALA A 96 -3.69 7.79 15.75
N LEU A 97 -2.43 7.98 16.12
CA LEU A 97 -1.67 9.18 15.77
C LEU A 97 -1.41 9.25 14.26
N ALA A 98 -0.98 8.16 13.63
CA ALA A 98 -0.71 8.13 12.20
C ALA A 98 -1.99 8.36 11.38
N ALA A 99 -3.05 7.63 11.67
CA ALA A 99 -4.34 7.77 10.98
C ALA A 99 -4.94 9.16 11.17
N GLY A 100 -4.87 9.72 12.39
CA GLY A 100 -5.33 11.08 12.66
C GLY A 100 -4.50 12.14 11.93
N ALA A 101 -3.17 12.03 11.97
CA ALA A 101 -2.28 12.96 11.28
C ALA A 101 -2.48 12.93 9.76
N LEU A 102 -2.64 11.75 9.16
CA LEU A 102 -2.93 11.60 7.73
C LEU A 102 -4.33 12.14 7.39
N SER A 103 -5.34 11.86 8.21
CA SER A 103 -6.69 12.40 8.03
C SER A 103 -6.69 13.94 8.05
N TYR A 104 -5.95 14.54 8.99
CA TYR A 104 -5.82 15.99 9.10
C TYR A 104 -5.15 16.64 7.88
N GLN A 105 -4.22 15.93 7.21
CA GLN A 105 -3.59 16.42 5.98
C GLN A 105 -4.56 16.48 4.79
N ILE A 106 -5.59 15.63 4.78
CA ILE A 106 -6.63 15.61 3.74
C ILE A 106 -7.63 16.73 4.01
N VAL A 107 -8.22 16.75 5.20
CA VAL A 107 -9.15 17.79 5.65
C VAL A 107 -8.69 18.30 7.00
N PRO A 108 -8.32 19.59 7.14
CA PRO A 108 -7.74 20.14 8.37
C PRO A 108 -8.79 20.39 9.46
N ASN A 109 -9.52 19.34 9.84
CA ASN A 109 -10.50 19.34 10.91
C ASN A 109 -10.00 18.46 12.07
N ARG A 110 -9.70 19.09 13.21
CA ARG A 110 -9.13 18.42 14.38
C ARG A 110 -10.07 17.36 14.96
N THR A 111 -11.38 17.66 15.07
CA THR A 111 -12.33 16.72 15.68
C THR A 111 -12.52 15.49 14.81
N ALA A 112 -12.68 15.69 13.49
CA ALA A 112 -12.78 14.59 12.53
C ALA A 112 -11.51 13.74 12.50
N ALA A 113 -10.33 14.36 12.47
CA ALA A 113 -9.05 13.66 12.46
C ALA A 113 -8.84 12.80 13.72
N THR A 114 -9.15 13.33 14.91
CA THR A 114 -9.05 12.56 16.15
C THR A 114 -10.05 11.39 16.18
N LEU A 115 -11.29 11.62 15.73
CA LEU A 115 -12.30 10.56 15.65
C LEU A 115 -11.86 9.45 14.69
N ILE A 116 -11.42 9.81 13.47
CA ILE A 116 -10.92 8.86 12.48
C ILE A 116 -9.72 8.09 13.03
N GLY A 117 -8.78 8.77 13.69
CA GLY A 117 -7.61 8.14 14.29
C GLY A 117 -7.99 7.08 15.32
N ILE A 118 -8.84 7.43 16.28
CA ILE A 118 -9.28 6.52 17.35
C ILE A 118 -10.11 5.37 16.77
N SER A 119 -11.10 5.67 15.92
CA SER A 119 -11.99 4.69 15.33
C SER A 119 -11.25 3.71 14.43
N LEU A 120 -10.32 4.19 13.58
CA LEU A 120 -9.54 3.32 12.69
C LEU A 120 -8.56 2.45 13.49
N SER A 121 -7.90 3.03 14.49
CA SER A 121 -7.00 2.29 15.38
C SER A 121 -7.71 1.17 16.13
N GLY A 122 -8.84 1.49 16.78
CA GLY A 122 -9.65 0.50 17.49
C GLY A 122 -10.25 -0.54 16.56
N GLY A 123 -10.82 -0.13 15.43
CA GLY A 123 -11.43 -1.02 14.45
C GLY A 123 -10.44 -2.01 13.85
N LEU A 124 -9.28 -1.52 13.40
CA LEU A 124 -8.20 -2.38 12.88
C LEU A 124 -7.66 -3.30 13.96
N PHE A 125 -7.48 -2.81 15.20
CA PHE A 125 -7.02 -3.66 16.29
C PHE A 125 -7.98 -4.82 16.55
N ILE A 126 -9.30 -4.56 16.57
CA ILE A 126 -10.31 -5.59 16.78
C ILE A 126 -10.25 -6.64 15.66
N ILE A 127 -10.22 -6.19 14.40
CA ILE A 127 -10.17 -7.08 13.24
C ILE A 127 -8.88 -7.92 13.27
N PHE A 128 -7.73 -7.26 13.46
CA PHE A 128 -6.43 -7.95 13.44
C PHE A 128 -6.27 -8.92 14.60
N LYS A 129 -6.69 -8.52 15.81
CA LYS A 129 -6.53 -9.34 17.00
C LYS A 129 -7.52 -10.51 17.05
N PHE A 130 -8.80 -10.24 16.78
CA PHE A 130 -9.88 -11.20 17.03
C PHE A 130 -10.36 -11.91 15.77
N ALA A 131 -10.43 -11.23 14.62
CA ALA A 131 -10.87 -11.88 13.38
C ALA A 131 -9.73 -12.63 12.69
N LEU A 132 -8.52 -12.07 12.70
CA LEU A 132 -7.34 -12.64 12.03
C LEU A 132 -6.38 -13.38 12.98
N GLY A 133 -6.60 -13.31 14.29
CA GLY A 133 -5.78 -14.03 15.28
C GLY A 133 -4.33 -13.55 15.38
N LEU A 134 -4.02 -12.33 14.95
CA LEU A 134 -2.65 -11.83 14.93
C LEU A 134 -2.14 -11.54 16.35
N GLY A 135 -0.85 -11.79 16.58
CA GLY A 135 -0.13 -11.52 17.83
C GLY A 135 0.11 -10.02 18.12
N LEU A 136 -0.91 -9.18 17.94
CA LEU A 136 -0.80 -7.74 18.19
C LEU A 136 -0.79 -7.42 19.70
N PHE A 137 0.08 -6.49 20.06
CA PHE A 137 0.17 -5.89 21.40
C PHE A 137 -0.57 -4.54 21.39
N ALA A 138 -1.51 -4.37 22.31
CA ALA A 138 -2.35 -3.16 22.35
C ALA A 138 -1.59 -1.93 22.85
N LEU A 139 -0.83 -2.09 23.94
CA LEU A 139 -0.14 -1.04 24.68
C LEU A 139 1.35 -1.32 24.80
N PRO A 140 2.14 -0.31 25.20
CA PRO A 140 3.58 -0.44 25.35
C PRO A 140 3.99 -1.57 26.31
N ARG A 141 5.04 -2.31 25.95
CA ARG A 141 5.53 -3.44 26.77
C ARG A 141 6.03 -3.01 28.15
N TRP A 142 6.50 -1.76 28.29
CA TRP A 142 6.98 -1.24 29.57
C TRP A 142 5.87 -1.05 30.62
N LEU A 143 4.59 -1.00 30.23
CA LEU A 143 3.47 -0.89 31.18
C LEU A 143 3.17 -2.21 31.91
N TRP A 144 3.76 -3.30 31.45
CA TRP A 144 3.57 -4.65 31.99
C TRP A 144 4.91 -5.34 32.33
N SER A 145 5.96 -4.55 32.55
CA SER A 145 7.29 -5.02 32.99
C SER A 145 7.44 -4.91 34.50
#